data_AF-A0A3R7WMB8-F1
#
_entry.id   AF-A0A3R7WMB8-F1
#
_cell.length_a   1.000
_cell.length_b   1.000
_cell.length_c   1.000
_cell.angle_alpha   90.00
_cell.angle_beta   90.00
_cell.angle_gamma   90.00
#
_symmetry.space_group_name_H-M   'P 1'
#
loop_
_entity.id
_entity.type
_entity.pdbx_description
1 polymer ?
#
loop_
_entity_poly.entity_id
_entity_poly.type
_entity_poly.pdbx_seq_one_letter_code
_entity_poly.pdbx_strand_id
1 'polypeptide(L)'
;MSRLDRIALAKLKHHIAERQGELLAAKSRLHATSTEEGDDGSDYVMEGLRRVVRWNEQNLSAMRRTKVLQLFQLLQLIPAPPMHYFRTITKLPLPSSGHYDTTDHVPPEVVSAALGRMIHLLLLLPKYLSPLVYPHPMIFNGSFSTIGEQSGEGAACHTLYPDGSMGFARGVAMLWQNVAYLCISQGMSLDELHEADSLGNLARLAESPTLGSCAPHKASMERYDASMVLHFGMKHGLLGCIK
;
A
#
# COMPACT_ATOMS: atom_id res chain seq x y z
N MET A 1 -52.48 -22.30 4.73
CA MET A 1 -51.54 -23.44 4.84
C MET A 1 -52.27 -24.72 4.50
N SER A 2 -51.84 -25.39 3.44
CA SER A 2 -52.40 -26.67 2.99
C SER A 2 -52.04 -27.80 3.97
N ARG A 3 -52.78 -28.92 3.93
CA ARG A 3 -52.48 -30.11 4.75
C ARG A 3 -51.08 -30.67 4.44
N LEU A 4 -50.61 -30.53 3.20
CA LEU A 4 -49.29 -30.93 2.75
C LEU A 4 -48.20 -30.05 3.38
N ASP A 5 -48.43 -28.73 3.48
CA ASP A 5 -47.48 -27.79 4.10
C ASP A 5 -47.26 -28.11 5.59
N ARG A 6 -48.33 -28.52 6.29
CA ARG A 6 -48.24 -28.91 7.72
C ARG A 6 -47.40 -30.16 7.92
N ILE A 7 -47.50 -31.13 7.02
CA ILE A 7 -46.71 -32.38 7.08
C ILE A 7 -45.24 -32.12 6.76
N ALA A 8 -44.96 -31.29 5.75
CA ALA A 8 -43.60 -30.89 5.39
C ALA A 8 -42.92 -30.13 6.55
N LEU A 9 -43.64 -29.22 7.19
CA LEU A 9 -43.14 -28.42 8.31
C LEU A 9 -42.89 -29.29 9.56
N ALA A 10 -43.72 -30.31 9.80
CA ALA A 10 -43.50 -31.27 10.88
C ALA A 10 -42.24 -32.14 10.65
N LYS A 11 -42.03 -32.62 9.42
CA LYS A 11 -40.81 -33.38 9.06
C LYS A 11 -39.54 -32.54 9.21
N LEU A 12 -39.59 -31.29 8.77
CA LEU A 12 -38.47 -30.35 8.90
C LEU A 12 -38.12 -30.10 10.36
N LYS A 13 -39.13 -29.88 11.23
CA LYS A 13 -38.92 -29.71 12.67
C LYS A 13 -38.30 -30.94 13.33
N HIS A 14 -38.71 -32.14 12.93
CA HIS A 14 -38.12 -33.38 13.43
C HIS A 14 -36.63 -33.48 13.05
N HIS A 15 -36.28 -33.23 11.79
CA HIS A 15 -34.89 -33.27 11.34
C HIS A 15 -34.02 -32.22 12.03
N ILE A 16 -34.56 -31.04 12.32
CA ILE A 16 -33.84 -30.00 13.07
C ILE A 16 -33.58 -30.47 14.50
N ALA A 17 -34.58 -31.05 15.17
CA ALA A 17 -34.42 -31.55 16.54
C ALA A 17 -33.41 -32.71 16.62
N GLU A 18 -33.43 -33.61 15.63
CA GLU A 18 -32.47 -34.71 15.51
C GLU A 18 -31.03 -34.20 15.33
N ARG A 19 -30.81 -33.25 14.40
CA ARG A 19 -29.50 -32.62 14.21
C ARG A 19 -29.03 -31.84 15.43
N GLN A 20 -29.93 -31.20 16.17
CA GLN A 20 -29.59 -30.52 17.42
C GLN A 20 -29.13 -31.52 18.49
N GLY A 21 -29.77 -32.69 18.57
CA GLY A 21 -29.34 -33.79 19.44
C GLY A 21 -27.96 -34.32 19.08
N GLU A 22 -27.70 -34.55 17.80
CA GLU A 22 -26.38 -34.99 17.30
C GLU A 22 -25.28 -33.96 17.59
N LEU A 23 -25.57 -32.67 17.39
CA LEU A 23 -24.64 -31.57 17.71
C LEU A 23 -24.32 -31.50 19.20
N LEU A 24 -25.33 -31.68 20.07
CA LEU A 24 -25.13 -31.72 21.52
C LEU A 24 -24.28 -32.92 21.93
N ALA A 25 -24.52 -34.10 21.35
CA ALA A 25 -23.74 -35.31 21.60
C ALA A 25 -22.30 -35.22 21.05
N ALA A 26 -22.09 -34.53 19.93
CA ALA A 26 -20.75 -34.23 19.42
C ALA A 26 -20.01 -33.23 20.32
N LYS A 27 -20.70 -32.19 20.79
CA LYS A 27 -20.15 -31.19 21.71
C LYS A 27 -19.76 -31.77 23.06
N SER A 28 -20.56 -32.67 23.63
CA SER A 28 -20.23 -33.34 24.88
C SER A 28 -19.06 -34.31 24.74
N ARG A 29 -18.95 -35.03 23.61
CA ARG A 29 -17.78 -35.86 23.30
C ARG A 29 -16.49 -35.04 23.17
N LEU A 30 -16.55 -33.90 22.48
CA LEU A 30 -15.44 -32.94 22.37
C LEU A 30 -15.00 -32.42 23.73
N HIS A 31 -15.95 -32.04 24.59
CA HIS A 31 -15.66 -31.60 25.95
C HIS A 31 -15.02 -32.70 26.81
N ALA A 32 -15.47 -33.96 26.68
CA ALA A 32 -14.91 -35.10 27.40
C ALA A 32 -13.47 -35.42 26.94
N THR A 33 -13.17 -35.34 25.65
CA THR A 33 -11.81 -35.51 25.13
C THR A 33 -10.87 -34.39 25.57
N SER A 34 -11.35 -33.15 25.66
CA SER A 34 -10.54 -32.01 26.16
C SER A 34 -10.28 -32.04 27.67
N THR A 35 -10.96 -32.89 28.43
CA THR A 35 -10.70 -33.07 29.88
C THR A 35 -9.72 -34.21 30.19
N GLU A 36 -9.43 -35.11 29.24
CA GLU A 36 -8.58 -36.29 29.47
C GLU A 36 -7.19 -36.22 28.81
N GLU A 37 -7.01 -35.42 27.76
CA GLU A 37 -5.69 -35.12 27.20
C GLU A 37 -5.19 -33.77 27.73
N GLY A 38 -4.12 -33.81 28.53
CA GLY A 38 -3.49 -32.62 29.08
C GLY A 38 -3.18 -31.58 28.00
N ASP A 39 -3.60 -30.35 28.30
CA ASP A 39 -3.39 -29.07 27.60
C ASP A 39 -1.97 -28.89 26.99
N ASP A 40 -0.97 -29.57 27.54
CA ASP A 40 0.45 -29.50 27.20
C ASP A 40 0.78 -29.93 25.75
N GLY A 41 0.08 -30.94 25.22
CA GLY A 41 0.29 -31.42 23.84
C GLY A 41 -0.26 -30.44 22.78
N SER A 42 -1.41 -29.83 23.06
CA SER A 42 -2.02 -28.81 22.22
C SER A 42 -1.19 -27.52 22.24
N ASP A 43 -0.73 -27.09 23.41
CA ASP A 43 0.09 -25.90 23.56
C ASP A 43 1.46 -26.04 22.87
N TYR A 44 2.09 -27.21 22.94
CA TYR A 44 3.33 -27.49 22.21
C TYR A 44 3.15 -27.40 20.69
N VAL A 45 2.07 -27.97 20.16
CA VAL A 45 1.75 -27.89 18.72
C VAL A 45 1.47 -26.44 18.32
N MET A 46 0.70 -25.71 19.11
CA MET A 46 0.41 -24.29 18.85
C MET A 46 1.66 -23.42 18.90
N GLU A 47 2.57 -23.66 19.84
CA GLU A 47 3.85 -22.96 19.91
C GLU A 47 4.74 -23.30 18.71
N GLY A 48 4.79 -24.56 18.29
CA GLY A 48 5.47 -24.97 17.06
C GLY A 48 4.93 -24.25 15.82
N LEU A 49 3.61 -24.18 15.68
CA LEU A 49 2.95 -23.47 14.58
C LEU A 49 3.26 -21.96 14.60
N ARG A 50 3.23 -21.31 15.78
CA ARG A 50 3.60 -19.89 15.92
C ARG A 50 5.04 -19.62 15.47
N ARG A 51 5.98 -20.52 15.79
CA ARG A 51 7.37 -20.40 15.33
C ARG A 51 7.49 -20.52 13.82
N VAL A 52 6.79 -21.48 13.22
CA VAL A 52 6.78 -21.67 11.75
C VAL A 52 6.17 -20.45 11.05
N VAL A 53 5.07 -19.91 11.56
CA VAL A 53 4.46 -18.68 11.02
C VAL A 53 5.43 -17.52 11.08
N ARG A 54 6.05 -17.27 12.25
CA ARG A 54 7.04 -16.19 12.42
C ARG A 54 8.23 -16.35 11.47
N TRP A 55 8.74 -17.57 11.33
CA TRP A 55 9.84 -17.88 10.40
C TRP A 55 9.44 -17.60 8.94
N ASN A 56 8.22 -18.00 8.56
CA ASN A 56 7.70 -17.76 7.22
C ASN A 56 7.51 -16.25 6.94
N GLU A 57 7.01 -15.49 7.90
CA GLU A 57 6.88 -14.03 7.78
C GLU A 57 8.24 -13.35 7.60
N GLN A 58 9.24 -13.76 8.39
CA GLN A 58 10.62 -13.24 8.28
C GLN A 58 11.22 -13.55 6.90
N ASN A 59 11.08 -14.79 6.43
CA ASN A 59 11.57 -15.20 5.11
C ASN A 59 10.85 -14.45 3.98
N LEU A 60 9.53 -14.30 4.08
CA LEU A 60 8.75 -13.56 3.10
C LEU A 60 9.19 -12.09 3.06
N SER A 61 9.36 -11.45 4.22
CA SER A 61 9.86 -10.08 4.32
C SER A 61 11.25 -9.93 3.69
N ALA A 62 12.18 -10.85 3.99
CA ALA A 62 13.52 -10.87 3.41
C ALA A 62 13.50 -11.06 1.88
N MET A 63 12.64 -11.93 1.37
CA MET A 63 12.46 -12.14 -0.07
C MET A 63 11.90 -10.89 -0.75
N ARG A 64 10.88 -10.25 -0.16
CA ARG A 64 10.31 -8.99 -0.65
C ARG A 64 11.37 -7.88 -0.68
N ARG A 65 12.10 -7.71 0.42
CA ARG A 65 13.24 -6.78 0.52
C ARG A 65 14.22 -7.00 -0.62
N THR A 66 14.66 -8.25 -0.82
CA THR A 66 15.62 -8.60 -1.88
C THR A 66 15.09 -8.22 -3.27
N LYS A 67 13.82 -8.49 -3.57
CA LYS A 67 13.22 -8.13 -4.86
C LYS A 67 13.09 -6.62 -5.06
N VAL A 68 12.71 -5.88 -4.04
CA VAL A 68 12.64 -4.41 -4.11
C VAL A 68 14.03 -3.81 -4.32
N LEU A 69 15.04 -4.29 -3.59
CA LEU A 69 16.42 -3.83 -3.77
C LEU A 69 16.95 -4.14 -5.18
N GLN A 70 16.64 -5.32 -5.73
CA GLN A 70 16.98 -5.67 -7.11
C GLN A 70 16.33 -4.71 -8.12
N LEU A 71 15.07 -4.32 -7.91
CA LEU A 71 14.41 -3.33 -8.76
C LEU A 71 15.06 -1.95 -8.68
N PHE A 72 15.42 -1.50 -7.46
CA PHE A 72 16.08 -0.22 -7.26
C PHE A 72 17.47 -0.18 -7.91
N GLN A 73 18.22 -1.29 -7.86
CA GLN A 73 19.49 -1.44 -8.56
C GLN A 73 19.30 -1.44 -10.09
N LEU A 74 18.30 -2.16 -10.60
CA LEU A 74 18.00 -2.22 -12.03
C LEU A 74 17.63 -0.84 -12.60
N LEU A 75 16.90 -0.02 -11.84
CA LEU A 75 16.60 1.36 -12.20
C LEU A 75 17.68 2.36 -11.77
N GLN A 76 18.82 1.89 -11.27
CA GLN A 76 19.97 2.73 -10.88
C GLN A 76 19.60 3.86 -9.91
N LEU A 77 18.65 3.57 -9.00
CA LEU A 77 18.38 4.41 -7.85
C LEU A 77 19.50 4.26 -6.81
N ILE A 78 20.10 3.06 -6.75
CA ILE A 78 21.16 2.69 -5.81
C ILE A 78 22.25 1.91 -6.55
N PRO A 79 23.55 2.24 -6.33
CA PRO A 79 24.03 3.36 -5.52
C PRO A 79 23.75 4.71 -6.21
N ALA A 80 23.25 5.69 -5.45
CA ALA A 80 23.06 7.03 -5.97
C ALA A 80 24.43 7.76 -6.03
N PRO A 81 24.79 8.40 -7.16
CA PRO A 81 25.95 9.27 -7.20
C PRO A 81 25.82 10.38 -6.14
N PRO A 82 26.90 10.78 -5.44
CA PRO A 82 26.86 11.87 -4.48
C PRO A 82 26.72 13.20 -5.24
N MET A 83 25.49 13.56 -5.59
CA MET A 83 25.14 14.87 -6.13
C MET A 83 24.27 15.60 -5.11
N HIS A 84 24.72 16.76 -4.65
CA HIS A 84 24.03 17.53 -3.60
C HIS A 84 22.68 18.09 -4.08
N TYR A 85 22.57 18.43 -5.36
CA TYR A 85 21.40 19.11 -5.93
C TYR A 85 20.52 18.23 -6.82
N PHE A 86 21.02 17.06 -7.20
CA PHE A 86 20.34 16.16 -8.12
C PHE A 86 20.34 14.74 -7.57
N ARG A 87 19.25 14.02 -7.81
CA ARG A 87 19.19 12.56 -7.71
C ARG A 87 19.09 12.00 -9.11
N THR A 88 19.46 10.73 -9.29
CA THR A 88 19.37 10.07 -10.60
C THR A 88 18.47 8.85 -10.52
N ILE A 89 17.65 8.67 -11.55
CA ILE A 89 16.95 7.41 -11.82
C ILE A 89 17.20 7.03 -13.28
N THR A 90 17.74 5.84 -13.53
CA THR A 90 18.17 5.40 -14.87
C THR A 90 19.09 6.41 -15.58
N LYS A 91 20.00 7.05 -14.82
CA LYS A 91 20.90 8.14 -15.25
C LYS A 91 20.22 9.45 -15.64
N LEU A 92 18.92 9.59 -15.42
CA LEU A 92 18.21 10.85 -15.64
C LEU A 92 18.27 11.69 -14.37
N PRO A 93 18.83 12.91 -14.41
CA PRO A 93 18.89 13.79 -13.26
C PRO A 93 17.51 14.36 -12.92
N LEU A 94 17.22 14.44 -11.63
CA LEU A 94 16.03 15.09 -11.08
C LEU A 94 16.45 16.01 -9.92
N PRO A 95 16.06 17.29 -9.91
CA PRO A 95 16.35 18.21 -8.82
C PRO A 95 15.82 17.71 -7.48
N SER A 96 16.67 17.67 -6.44
CA SER A 96 16.25 17.28 -5.08
C SER A 96 15.40 18.36 -4.38
N SER A 97 15.43 19.59 -4.89
CA SER A 97 14.66 20.72 -4.39
C SER A 97 13.17 20.68 -4.73
N GLY A 98 12.73 19.78 -5.61
CA GLY A 98 11.35 19.74 -6.12
C GLY A 98 10.96 20.90 -7.04
N HIS A 99 11.88 21.82 -7.31
CA HIS A 99 11.67 22.93 -8.25
C HIS A 99 12.06 22.47 -9.64
N TYR A 100 11.08 22.11 -10.45
CA TYR A 100 11.30 21.57 -11.81
C TYR A 100 11.17 22.63 -12.91
N ASP A 101 10.50 23.75 -12.62
CA ASP A 101 10.23 24.81 -13.60
C ASP A 101 11.38 25.83 -13.74
N THR A 102 12.28 25.88 -12.76
CA THR A 102 13.31 26.94 -12.64
C THR A 102 14.75 26.46 -12.84
N THR A 103 14.95 25.19 -13.20
CA THR A 103 16.30 24.69 -13.42
C THR A 103 16.73 24.95 -14.86
N ASP A 104 17.46 26.05 -15.07
CA ASP A 104 18.21 26.38 -16.31
C ASP A 104 19.19 25.27 -16.77
N HIS A 105 19.29 24.17 -16.02
CA HIS A 105 20.27 23.11 -16.18
C HIS A 105 19.69 21.76 -16.61
N VAL A 106 18.37 21.56 -16.56
CA VAL A 106 17.75 20.26 -16.94
C VAL A 106 16.54 20.49 -17.86
N PRO A 107 16.56 19.95 -19.10
CA PRO A 107 15.42 20.07 -20.02
C PRO A 107 14.13 19.44 -19.49
N PRO A 108 12.94 20.00 -19.80
CA PRO A 108 11.63 19.44 -19.46
C PRO A 108 11.45 17.96 -19.82
N GLU A 109 12.00 17.54 -20.96
CA GLU A 109 11.92 16.17 -21.46
C GLU A 109 12.69 15.20 -20.58
N VAL A 110 13.78 15.65 -19.97
CA VAL A 110 14.61 14.85 -19.06
C VAL A 110 13.91 14.68 -17.71
N VAL A 111 13.36 15.78 -17.17
CA VAL A 111 12.58 15.74 -15.92
C VAL A 111 11.36 14.84 -16.06
N SER A 112 10.57 15.04 -17.12
CA SER A 112 9.37 14.24 -17.38
C SER A 112 9.69 12.77 -17.63
N ALA A 113 10.80 12.46 -18.31
CA ALA A 113 11.30 11.09 -18.44
C ALA A 113 11.69 10.48 -17.07
N ALA A 114 12.35 11.24 -16.20
CA ALA A 114 12.73 10.79 -14.85
C ALA A 114 11.49 10.53 -13.98
N LEU A 115 10.49 11.42 -14.01
CA LEU A 115 9.21 11.23 -13.33
C LEU A 115 8.45 10.02 -13.89
N GLY A 116 8.45 9.81 -15.21
CA GLY A 116 7.90 8.62 -15.84
C GLY A 116 8.57 7.33 -15.36
N ARG A 117 9.89 7.34 -15.17
CA ARG A 117 10.63 6.20 -14.60
C ARG A 117 10.29 5.96 -13.13
N MET A 118 10.01 7.02 -12.35
CA MET A 118 9.48 6.87 -11.00
C MET A 118 8.09 6.22 -11.00
N ILE A 119 7.17 6.68 -11.86
CA ILE A 119 5.85 6.05 -12.03
C ILE A 119 6.01 4.57 -12.36
N HIS A 120 6.88 4.24 -13.32
CA HIS A 120 7.13 2.86 -13.69
C HIS A 120 7.65 2.03 -12.50
N LEU A 121 8.59 2.56 -11.71
CA LEU A 121 9.06 1.89 -10.49
C LEU A 121 7.91 1.65 -9.53
N LEU A 122 7.15 2.69 -9.20
CA LEU A 122 6.05 2.60 -8.23
C LEU A 122 5.01 1.57 -8.69
N LEU A 123 4.67 1.50 -9.98
CA LEU A 123 3.75 0.49 -10.51
C LEU A 123 4.27 -0.96 -10.44
N LEU A 124 5.59 -1.17 -10.34
CA LEU A 124 6.17 -2.51 -10.18
C LEU A 124 6.19 -2.98 -8.72
N LEU A 125 6.28 -2.07 -7.75
CA LEU A 125 6.45 -2.41 -6.34
C LEU A 125 5.29 -3.21 -5.71
N PRO A 126 4.01 -2.92 -6.01
CA PRO A 126 2.87 -3.70 -5.49
C PRO A 126 2.94 -5.20 -5.80
N LYS A 127 3.62 -5.59 -6.89
CA LYS A 127 3.83 -7.02 -7.23
C LYS A 127 4.63 -7.78 -6.18
N TYR A 128 5.44 -7.05 -5.40
CA TYR A 128 6.30 -7.61 -4.36
C TYR A 128 5.81 -7.22 -2.95
N LEU A 129 5.20 -6.04 -2.81
CA LEU A 129 4.76 -5.48 -1.53
C LEU A 129 3.26 -5.60 -1.30
N SER A 130 2.67 -6.80 -1.42
CA SER A 130 1.23 -6.98 -1.13
C SER A 130 0.92 -6.73 0.35
N PRO A 131 -0.18 -6.02 0.71
CA PRO A 131 -1.28 -5.50 -0.13
C PRO A 131 -1.18 -4.00 -0.48
N LEU A 132 -0.03 -3.51 -0.96
CA LEU A 132 0.17 -2.10 -1.31
C LEU A 132 -0.75 -1.64 -2.44
N VAL A 133 -1.58 -0.63 -2.15
CA VAL A 133 -2.42 0.09 -3.13
C VAL A 133 -2.18 1.58 -2.95
N TYR A 134 -1.77 2.26 -4.01
CA TYR A 134 -1.48 3.68 -3.95
C TYR A 134 -2.77 4.53 -3.85
N PRO A 135 -2.74 5.63 -3.08
CA PRO A 135 -3.88 6.54 -2.96
C PRO A 135 -4.19 7.26 -4.27
N HIS A 136 -3.16 7.60 -5.06
CA HIS A 136 -3.35 8.23 -6.37
C HIS A 136 -3.05 7.23 -7.48
N PRO A 137 -4.03 6.90 -8.34
CA PRO A 137 -3.81 6.07 -9.51
C PRO A 137 -2.75 6.67 -10.43
N MET A 138 -1.92 5.82 -11.03
CA MET A 138 -0.83 6.23 -11.91
C MET A 138 -0.90 5.49 -13.23
N ILE A 139 -0.61 6.18 -14.33
CA ILE A 139 -0.51 5.59 -15.67
C ILE A 139 0.88 5.89 -16.23
N PHE A 140 1.63 4.83 -16.52
CA PHE A 140 2.92 4.96 -17.17
C PHE A 140 2.73 5.15 -18.68
N ASN A 141 3.21 6.28 -19.19
CA ASN A 141 3.22 6.62 -20.62
C ASN A 141 4.52 7.33 -21.01
N GLY A 142 5.66 6.79 -20.56
CA GLY A 142 6.97 7.42 -20.75
C GLY A 142 7.02 8.81 -20.13
N SER A 143 7.49 9.80 -20.90
CA SER A 143 7.58 11.21 -20.50
C SER A 143 6.22 11.91 -20.33
N PHE A 144 5.12 11.30 -20.76
CA PHE A 144 3.77 11.83 -20.60
C PHE A 144 2.95 11.02 -19.60
N SER A 145 3.62 10.40 -18.62
CA SER A 145 2.95 9.66 -17.55
C SER A 145 2.02 10.57 -16.75
N THR A 146 0.92 10.01 -16.27
CA THR A 146 -0.13 10.77 -15.57
C THR A 146 -0.43 10.18 -14.19
N ILE A 147 -1.00 11.01 -13.32
CA ILE A 147 -1.40 10.64 -11.95
C ILE A 147 -2.72 11.31 -11.58
N GLY A 148 -3.54 10.61 -10.78
CA GLY A 148 -4.83 11.08 -10.30
C GLY A 148 -6.03 10.34 -10.91
N GLU A 149 -7.23 10.65 -10.45
CA GLU A 149 -8.45 9.96 -10.90
C GLU A 149 -8.85 10.37 -12.33
N GLN A 150 -9.16 9.36 -13.14
CA GLN A 150 -9.90 9.55 -14.39
C GLN A 150 -11.40 9.65 -14.09
N SER A 151 -11.82 10.64 -13.30
CA SER A 151 -13.23 11.03 -13.31
C SER A 151 -13.53 11.62 -14.69
N GLY A 152 -14.69 11.29 -15.27
CA GLY A 152 -15.05 11.59 -16.67
C GLY A 152 -15.01 13.07 -17.08
N GLU A 153 -14.71 13.98 -16.15
CA GLU A 153 -14.52 15.41 -16.36
C GLU A 153 -13.04 15.81 -16.58
N GLY A 154 -12.09 14.86 -16.52
CA GLY A 154 -10.67 15.08 -16.88
C GLY A 154 -9.88 16.02 -15.94
N ALA A 155 -10.53 16.69 -14.99
CA ALA A 155 -9.93 17.72 -14.15
C ALA A 155 -9.07 17.20 -12.97
N ALA A 156 -9.11 15.89 -12.69
CA ALA A 156 -8.38 15.25 -11.59
C ALA A 156 -7.18 14.40 -12.04
N CYS A 157 -6.90 14.36 -13.35
CA CYS A 157 -5.76 13.65 -13.92
C CYS A 157 -4.69 14.66 -14.36
N HIS A 158 -3.45 14.47 -13.91
CA HIS A 158 -2.36 15.42 -14.11
C HIS A 158 -1.19 14.77 -14.85
N THR A 159 -0.75 15.40 -15.94
CA THR A 159 0.43 14.99 -16.69
C THR A 159 1.70 15.44 -15.95
N LEU A 160 2.67 14.55 -15.80
CA LEU A 160 3.96 14.83 -15.16
C LEU A 160 4.96 15.42 -16.15
N TYR A 161 4.58 16.52 -16.79
CA TYR A 161 5.42 17.27 -17.71
C TYR A 161 5.62 18.70 -17.17
N PRO A 162 6.85 19.19 -16.98
CA PRO A 162 7.11 20.51 -16.42
C PRO A 162 6.82 21.59 -17.47
N ASP A 163 5.57 21.99 -17.54
CA ASP A 163 5.04 23.07 -18.39
C ASP A 163 4.74 24.35 -17.59
N GLY A 164 5.10 24.38 -16.30
CA GLY A 164 4.75 25.46 -15.36
C GLY A 164 3.27 25.51 -14.99
N SER A 165 2.47 24.51 -15.38
CA SER A 165 1.04 24.48 -15.07
C SER A 165 0.79 24.11 -13.61
N MET A 166 -0.34 24.59 -13.08
CA MET A 166 -0.85 24.13 -11.78
C MET A 166 -1.18 22.63 -11.79
N GLY A 167 -1.46 22.04 -12.95
CA GLY A 167 -1.68 20.60 -13.11
C GLY A 167 -0.41 19.81 -12.82
N PHE A 168 0.72 20.23 -13.39
CA PHE A 168 2.01 19.62 -13.13
C PHE A 168 2.39 19.67 -11.64
N ALA A 169 2.29 20.84 -11.00
CA ALA A 169 2.59 21.00 -9.57
C ALA A 169 1.71 20.08 -8.69
N ARG A 170 0.43 19.94 -9.01
CA ARG A 170 -0.48 19.01 -8.31
C ARG A 170 -0.10 17.55 -8.55
N GLY A 171 0.27 17.19 -9.79
CA GLY A 171 0.73 15.84 -10.13
C GLY A 171 1.99 15.46 -9.35
N VAL A 172 2.94 16.38 -9.22
CA VAL A 172 4.15 16.19 -8.39
C VAL A 172 3.79 15.97 -6.91
N ALA A 173 2.86 16.76 -6.37
CA ALA A 173 2.41 16.60 -4.99
C ALA A 173 1.73 15.23 -4.75
N MET A 174 0.86 14.80 -5.68
CA MET A 174 0.26 13.45 -5.65
C MET A 174 1.32 12.34 -5.75
N LEU A 175 2.36 12.56 -6.55
CA LEU A 175 3.46 11.61 -6.69
C LEU A 175 4.24 11.48 -5.39
N TRP A 176 4.55 12.61 -4.74
CA TRP A 176 5.17 12.61 -3.42
C TRP A 176 4.29 11.87 -2.39
N GLN A 177 2.97 12.11 -2.42
CA GLN A 177 2.02 11.40 -1.56
C GLN A 177 2.08 9.88 -1.77
N ASN A 178 2.12 9.39 -3.01
CA ASN A 178 2.32 7.96 -3.29
C ASN A 178 3.65 7.43 -2.75
N VAL A 179 4.74 8.19 -2.87
CA VAL A 179 6.05 7.82 -2.32
C VAL A 179 6.02 7.79 -0.79
N ALA A 180 5.39 8.77 -0.16
CA ALA A 180 5.24 8.85 1.29
C ALA A 180 4.41 7.68 1.82
N TYR A 181 3.28 7.39 1.17
CA TYR A 181 2.45 6.23 1.49
C TYR A 181 3.25 4.92 1.41
N LEU A 182 4.04 4.72 0.34
CA LEU A 182 4.93 3.58 0.23
C LEU A 182 5.91 3.52 1.42
N CYS A 183 6.63 4.60 1.72
CA CYS A 183 7.62 4.60 2.80
C CYS A 183 6.98 4.28 4.17
N ILE A 184 5.84 4.91 4.47
CA ILE A 184 5.09 4.68 5.71
C ILE A 184 4.55 3.26 5.77
N SER A 185 4.04 2.72 4.66
CA SER A 185 3.56 1.32 4.58
C SER A 185 4.65 0.29 4.87
N GLN A 186 5.91 0.67 4.67
CA GLN A 186 7.08 -0.14 4.97
C GLN A 186 7.69 0.19 6.33
N GLY A 187 7.05 1.02 7.16
CA GLY A 187 7.44 1.24 8.56
C GLY A 187 8.28 2.50 8.82
N MET A 188 8.49 3.37 7.83
CA MET A 188 9.18 4.65 8.03
C MET A 188 8.25 5.70 8.66
N SER A 189 8.83 6.63 9.43
CA SER A 189 8.06 7.76 9.96
C SER A 189 7.88 8.85 8.89
N LEU A 190 6.71 9.50 8.89
CA LEU A 190 6.44 10.67 8.03
C LEU A 190 7.45 11.80 8.28
N ASP A 191 7.92 11.96 9.52
CA ASP A 191 8.87 13.04 9.88
C ASP A 191 10.29 12.79 9.33
N GLU A 192 10.59 11.57 8.87
CA GLU A 192 11.86 11.21 8.22
C GLU A 192 11.86 11.50 6.72
N LEU A 193 10.70 11.85 6.14
CA LEU A 193 10.53 12.05 4.72
C LEU A 193 10.81 13.50 4.33
N HIS A 194 11.56 13.68 3.25
CA HIS A 194 11.76 14.99 2.65
C HIS A 194 10.55 15.35 1.78
N GLU A 195 9.98 16.54 1.94
CA GLU A 195 8.77 16.98 1.22
C GLU A 195 8.98 17.12 -0.30
N ALA A 196 10.22 17.34 -0.73
CA ALA A 196 10.56 17.57 -2.13
C ALA A 196 11.46 16.48 -2.77
N ASP A 197 12.18 15.68 -1.96
CA ASP A 197 13.19 14.74 -2.47
C ASP A 197 12.60 13.32 -2.53
N SER A 198 11.64 13.11 -3.42
CA SER A 198 10.96 11.82 -3.58
C SER A 198 11.92 10.68 -3.94
N LEU A 199 12.94 10.93 -4.76
CA LEU A 199 13.97 9.93 -5.06
C LEU A 199 14.85 9.65 -3.84
N GLY A 200 15.20 10.67 -3.06
CA GLY A 200 15.91 10.51 -1.79
C GLY A 200 15.12 9.70 -0.76
N ASN A 201 13.80 9.89 -0.68
CA ASN A 201 12.93 9.08 0.17
C ASN A 201 12.94 7.61 -0.26
N LEU A 202 12.89 7.32 -1.57
CA LEU A 202 13.01 5.95 -2.08
C LEU A 202 14.40 5.35 -1.81
N ALA A 203 15.46 6.14 -1.90
CA ALA A 203 16.81 5.68 -1.55
C ALA A 203 16.91 5.33 -0.05
N ARG A 204 16.37 6.18 0.83
CA ARG A 204 16.28 5.91 2.28
C ARG A 204 15.44 4.66 2.58
N LEU A 205 14.34 4.45 1.86
CA LEU A 205 13.53 3.24 2.00
C LEU A 205 14.33 1.96 1.75
N ALA A 206 15.29 1.99 0.83
CA ALA A 206 16.15 0.84 0.58
C ALA A 206 17.09 0.52 1.74
N GLU A 207 17.54 1.57 2.43
CA GLU A 207 18.39 1.47 3.62
C GLU A 207 17.58 1.09 4.87
N SER A 208 16.27 1.37 4.88
CA SER A 208 15.39 1.08 6.00
C SER A 208 15.37 -0.42 6.34
N PRO A 209 15.55 -0.81 7.61
CA PRO A 209 15.52 -2.22 8.02
C PRO A 209 14.12 -2.84 7.89
N THR A 210 13.07 -2.03 7.83
CA THR A 210 11.68 -2.49 7.80
C THR A 210 11.14 -2.73 6.38
N LEU A 211 11.92 -2.43 5.34
CA LEU A 211 11.53 -2.71 3.94
C LEU A 211 11.21 -4.19 3.74
N GLY A 212 10.04 -4.47 3.15
CA GLY A 212 9.53 -5.82 2.91
C GLY A 212 8.57 -6.33 4.00
N SER A 213 8.53 -5.65 5.15
CA SER A 213 7.64 -6.02 6.26
C SER A 213 6.16 -5.83 5.92
N CYS A 214 5.84 -4.83 5.07
CA CYS A 214 4.47 -4.34 4.88
C CYS A 214 3.76 -3.98 6.20
N ALA A 215 4.53 -3.62 7.24
CA ALA A 215 4.02 -3.19 8.52
C ALA A 215 4.06 -1.66 8.60
N PRO A 216 2.92 -0.96 8.52
CA PRO A 216 2.91 0.49 8.47
C PRO A 216 3.31 1.13 9.81
N HIS A 217 3.99 2.28 9.75
CA HIS A 217 4.18 3.11 10.93
C HIS A 217 2.84 3.79 11.31
N LYS A 218 2.12 3.20 12.27
CA LYS A 218 0.72 3.53 12.58
C LYS A 218 0.46 5.03 12.78
N ALA A 219 1.23 5.68 13.65
CA ALA A 219 1.05 7.10 13.95
C ALA A 219 1.26 8.01 12.73
N SER A 220 2.17 7.63 11.83
CA SER A 220 2.40 8.36 10.58
C SER A 220 1.31 8.10 9.56
N MET A 221 0.77 6.87 9.50
CA MET A 221 -0.34 6.54 8.60
C MET A 221 -1.61 7.31 9.00
N GLU A 222 -1.93 7.39 10.30
CA GLU A 222 -3.07 8.17 10.79
C GLU A 222 -2.94 9.66 10.46
N ARG A 223 -1.75 10.25 10.65
CA ARG A 223 -1.46 11.64 10.26
C ARG A 223 -1.55 11.84 8.74
N TYR A 224 -1.03 10.88 7.98
CA TYR A 224 -1.06 10.90 6.51
C TYR A 224 -2.50 10.87 6.00
N ASP A 225 -3.33 9.96 6.49
CA ASP A 225 -4.75 9.85 6.13
C ASP A 225 -5.53 11.12 6.50
N ALA A 226 -5.28 11.68 7.68
CA ALA A 226 -5.88 12.96 8.08
C ALA A 226 -5.50 14.11 7.14
N SER A 227 -4.23 14.18 6.70
CA SER A 227 -3.77 15.19 5.74
C SER A 227 -4.41 15.04 4.36
N MET A 228 -4.62 13.79 3.91
CA MET A 228 -5.28 13.48 2.66
C MET A 228 -6.76 13.89 2.66
N VAL A 229 -7.47 13.65 3.76
CA VAL A 229 -8.87 14.09 3.93
C VAL A 229 -8.98 15.61 3.95
N LEU A 230 -8.02 16.33 4.55
CA LEU A 230 -8.04 17.80 4.54
C LEU A 230 -7.75 18.39 3.15
N HIS A 231 -6.90 17.75 2.34
CA HIS A 231 -6.56 18.23 0.99
C HIS A 231 -7.58 17.84 -0.09
N PHE A 232 -8.34 16.75 0.08
CA PHE A 232 -9.30 16.27 -0.94
C PHE A 232 -10.73 16.03 -0.44
N GLY A 233 -10.94 15.89 0.87
CA GLY A 233 -12.23 15.56 1.50
C GLY A 233 -13.23 16.73 1.61
N MET A 234 -12.88 17.96 1.23
CA MET A 234 -13.86 19.05 1.14
C MET A 234 -14.84 18.93 -0.04
N LYS A 235 -14.75 17.90 -0.89
CA LYS A 235 -15.61 17.76 -2.09
C LYS A 235 -16.81 16.80 -1.95
N HIS A 236 -17.03 16.11 -0.83
CA HIS A 236 -18.17 15.18 -0.70
C HIS A 236 -19.01 15.27 0.58
N GLY A 237 -19.02 16.42 1.26
CA GLY A 237 -19.95 16.59 2.39
C GLY A 237 -20.01 17.99 2.93
N LEU A 238 -20.80 18.86 2.28
CA LEU A 238 -21.53 20.00 2.87
C LEU A 238 -22.21 20.81 1.73
N LEU A 239 -23.08 20.15 0.97
CA LEU A 239 -24.13 20.80 0.18
C LEU A 239 -25.40 19.98 0.34
N GLY A 240 -25.88 19.96 1.57
CA GLY A 240 -27.11 19.32 2.00
C GLY A 240 -27.39 19.78 3.43
N CYS A 241 -28.42 20.60 3.57
CA CYS A 241 -28.92 21.28 4.78
C CYS A 241 -28.39 22.70 5.02
N ILE A 242 -29.36 23.63 5.19
CA ILE A 242 -29.31 25.11 5.28
C ILE A 242 -29.44 25.74 3.88
N LYS A 243 -30.60 26.19 3.38
CA LYS A 243 -31.95 26.43 3.93
C LYS A 243 -32.99 25.88 2.95
#